data_AF-A0A534L1S6-F1
#
_entry.id   AF-A0A534L1S6-F1
#
_cell.length_a   1.000
_cell.length_b   1.000
_cell.length_c   1.000
_cell.angle_alpha   90.00
_cell.angle_beta   90.00
_cell.angle_gamma   90.00
#
_symmetry.space_group_name_H-M   'P 1'
#
loop_
_entity.id
_entity.type
_entity.pdbx_description
1 polymer ?
#
loop_
_entity_poly.entity_id
_entity_poly.type
_entity_poly.pdbx_seq_one_letter_code
_entity_poly.pdbx_strand_id
1 'polypeptide(L)'
;MQPPRILLSRIGCVHPSQGSRILARESLRSGNSLHPQKSLYAAPVRTLVGVESARKFALQNAVFHGGKADAKAVLGRMLAEDASLRGRAQEVADHVERVVADVNRLPPEVQRAELSAIAPELLEKTTTIVGPKELPPLPNAVDGKVVLRLAPYPSGPLHIGNARAFVLNDAYAKKYHGKLLLVFDDTIGSEDKPLLPEAFDQVREGLEWAGVEFQEVLYKSDRIPLHYEWAEKLLSTGEAYVCECDAETLRK
;
A
#
# COMPACT_ATOMS: atom_id res chain seq x y z
N MET A 1 -53.97 -15.85 -24.87
CA MET A 1 -53.62 -15.43 -23.49
C MET A 1 -52.65 -14.26 -23.61
N GLN A 2 -53.06 -13.06 -23.25
CA GLN A 2 -52.18 -11.88 -23.22
C GLN A 2 -51.36 -11.90 -21.90
N PRO A 3 -50.08 -11.50 -21.91
CA PRO A 3 -49.31 -11.35 -20.68
C PRO A 3 -49.72 -10.08 -19.92
N PRO A 4 -49.59 -10.05 -18.59
CA PRO A 4 -50.07 -8.94 -17.77
C PRO A 4 -49.14 -7.73 -17.84
N ARG A 5 -49.75 -6.54 -17.86
CA ARG A 5 -49.08 -5.24 -17.73
C ARG A 5 -48.45 -5.09 -16.34
N ILE A 6 -47.14 -4.92 -16.28
CA ILE A 6 -46.43 -4.55 -15.04
C ILE A 6 -46.49 -3.02 -14.89
N LEU A 7 -46.99 -2.59 -13.74
CA LEU A 7 -47.16 -1.19 -13.34
C LEU A 7 -45.80 -0.65 -12.85
N LEU A 8 -45.23 0.34 -13.54
CA LEU A 8 -44.02 1.06 -13.12
C LEU A 8 -44.36 2.06 -12.00
N SER A 9 -43.97 1.75 -10.76
CA SER A 9 -43.93 2.74 -9.68
C SER A 9 -42.59 3.49 -9.70
N ARG A 10 -42.64 4.80 -9.93
CA ARG A 10 -41.52 5.75 -9.81
C ARG A 10 -40.96 5.75 -8.38
N ILE A 11 -39.66 5.51 -8.22
CA ILE A 11 -38.92 5.82 -6.98
C ILE A 11 -38.03 7.02 -7.27
N GLY A 12 -38.24 8.10 -6.53
CA GLY A 12 -37.51 9.36 -6.65
C GLY A 12 -36.19 9.36 -5.88
N CYS A 13 -35.18 10.01 -6.46
CA CYS A 13 -33.90 10.33 -5.84
C CYS A 13 -34.08 11.34 -4.69
N VAL A 14 -33.37 11.15 -3.58
CA VAL A 14 -33.24 12.14 -2.49
C VAL A 14 -31.76 12.47 -2.28
N HIS A 15 -31.45 13.76 -2.20
CA HIS A 15 -30.14 14.33 -1.87
C HIS A 15 -30.30 15.40 -0.74
N PRO A 16 -29.20 15.89 -0.12
CA PRO A 16 -29.03 15.93 1.34
C PRO A 16 -29.28 17.30 1.98
N SER A 17 -29.53 17.30 3.30
CA SER A 17 -29.64 18.51 4.13
C SER A 17 -28.42 18.73 5.04
N GLN A 18 -27.89 19.96 4.96
CA GLN A 18 -27.07 20.74 5.90
C GLN A 18 -27.50 20.51 7.38
N GLY A 19 -26.74 20.66 8.46
CA GLY A 19 -25.52 21.41 8.82
C GLY A 19 -25.77 21.95 10.25
N SER A 20 -24.76 22.03 11.15
CA SER A 20 -24.79 22.92 12.34
C SER A 20 -23.43 23.03 13.05
N ARG A 21 -23.00 24.29 13.24
CA ARG A 21 -21.82 24.78 13.98
C ARG A 21 -22.17 25.00 15.46
N ILE A 22 -21.22 24.79 16.39
CA ILE A 22 -21.29 25.34 17.77
C ILE A 22 -19.92 25.90 18.19
N LEU A 23 -19.98 26.99 18.96
CA LEU A 23 -19.03 28.07 19.22
C LEU A 23 -17.94 27.79 20.28
N ALA A 24 -16.85 28.55 20.16
CA ALA A 24 -15.76 28.71 21.12
C ALA A 24 -16.09 29.69 22.26
N ARG A 25 -15.42 29.53 23.41
CA ARG A 25 -15.27 30.57 24.45
C ARG A 25 -13.87 30.52 25.07
N GLU A 26 -13.17 31.65 24.99
CA GLU A 26 -11.92 31.97 25.68
C GLU A 26 -12.16 32.48 27.11
N SER A 27 -11.17 32.31 27.98
CA SER A 27 -11.09 32.95 29.30
C SER A 27 -9.62 33.18 29.69
N LEU A 28 -9.21 34.45 29.65
CA LEU A 28 -7.97 35.02 30.17
C LEU A 28 -7.95 35.09 31.70
N ARG A 29 -6.80 34.80 32.34
CA ARG A 29 -6.38 35.43 33.61
C ARG A 29 -4.86 35.58 33.69
N SER A 30 -4.47 36.65 34.39
CA SER A 30 -3.19 37.37 34.39
C SER A 30 -2.47 37.32 35.75
N GLY A 31 -1.17 37.61 35.72
CA GLY A 31 -0.35 38.15 36.84
C GLY A 31 0.51 37.12 37.59
N ASN A 32 1.71 37.42 38.12
CA ASN A 32 2.62 38.56 38.02
C ASN A 32 3.98 38.14 38.63
N SER A 33 5.08 38.64 38.04
CA SER A 33 6.44 38.93 38.57
C SER A 33 7.19 37.95 39.49
N LEU A 34 8.43 37.60 39.09
CA LEU A 34 9.66 37.77 39.89
C LEU A 34 10.90 37.59 38.96
N HIS A 35 11.70 38.65 38.79
CA HIS A 35 13.01 38.60 38.11
C HIS A 35 14.09 38.04 39.07
N PRO A 36 15.08 37.29 38.55
CA PRO A 36 16.43 37.87 38.56
C PRO A 36 17.30 37.55 37.32
N GLN A 37 18.12 38.55 37.00
CA GLN A 37 19.44 38.52 36.34
C GLN A 37 19.56 38.11 34.86
N LYS A 38 20.04 39.09 34.07
CA LYS A 38 20.31 39.09 32.64
C LYS A 38 21.35 38.03 32.24
N SER A 39 20.91 36.99 31.52
CA SER A 39 21.78 36.15 30.69
C SER A 39 21.92 36.76 29.30
N LEU A 40 23.14 36.93 28.82
CA LEU A 40 23.54 37.60 27.57
C LEU A 40 23.23 36.82 26.28
N TYR A 41 22.26 35.91 26.31
CA TYR A 41 21.81 35.16 25.14
C TYR A 41 20.29 35.30 24.96
N ALA A 42 19.85 36.41 24.38
CA ALA A 42 18.45 36.59 24.00
C ALA A 42 18.37 37.17 22.58
N ALA A 43 18.67 36.32 21.59
CA ALA A 43 18.17 36.49 20.23
C ALA A 43 16.79 35.79 20.12
N PRO A 44 15.85 36.29 19.29
CA PRO A 44 14.45 35.90 19.36
C PRO A 44 14.26 34.46 18.89
N VAL A 45 13.67 33.65 19.77
CA VAL A 45 13.23 32.27 19.53
C VAL A 45 12.10 32.28 18.50
N ARG A 46 12.45 32.12 17.23
CA ARG A 46 11.52 31.68 16.18
C ARG A 46 12.17 30.56 15.37
N THR A 47 11.57 29.37 15.49
CA THR A 47 11.73 28.17 14.63
C THR A 47 13.11 27.47 14.65
N LEU A 48 13.33 26.61 15.64
CA LEU A 48 14.43 25.63 15.69
C LEU A 48 13.96 24.16 15.73
N VAL A 49 12.72 23.87 15.32
CA VAL A 49 12.14 22.50 15.43
C VAL A 49 12.63 21.54 14.31
N GLY A 50 13.47 22.00 13.36
CA GLY A 50 14.04 21.16 12.29
C GLY A 50 15.54 20.85 12.41
N VAL A 51 16.27 21.58 13.25
CA VAL A 51 17.75 21.56 13.30
C VAL A 51 18.29 20.35 14.06
N GLU A 52 17.58 19.92 15.11
CA GLU A 52 17.97 18.75 15.91
C GLU A 52 17.80 17.43 15.15
N SER A 53 16.78 17.34 14.28
CA SER A 53 16.50 16.13 13.51
C SER A 53 17.52 15.88 12.40
N ALA A 54 18.00 16.91 11.70
CA ALA A 54 19.00 16.75 10.65
C ALA A 54 20.31 16.16 11.19
N ARG A 55 20.75 16.64 12.36
CA ARG A 55 22.03 16.23 12.96
C ARG A 55 21.99 14.79 13.45
N LYS A 56 20.94 14.38 14.16
CA LYS A 56 20.81 13.00 14.64
C LYS A 56 20.74 11.99 13.48
N PHE A 57 20.01 12.32 12.39
CA PHE A 57 19.91 11.44 11.23
C PHE A 57 21.19 11.42 10.39
N ALA A 58 21.91 12.55 10.27
CA ALA A 58 23.22 12.58 9.63
C ALA A 58 24.24 11.76 10.42
N LEU A 59 24.30 11.89 11.75
CA LEU A 59 25.16 11.08 12.60
C LEU A 59 24.83 9.58 12.50
N GLN A 60 23.55 9.21 12.55
CA GLN A 60 23.12 7.82 12.36
C GLN A 60 23.55 7.26 11.02
N ASN A 61 23.36 8.04 9.95
CA ASN A 61 23.77 7.63 8.61
C ASN A 61 25.29 7.47 8.53
N ALA A 62 26.08 8.43 9.04
CA ALA A 62 27.53 8.32 9.06
C ALA A 62 28.03 7.10 9.86
N VAL A 63 27.47 6.85 11.06
CA VAL A 63 27.83 5.70 11.91
C VAL A 63 27.55 4.36 11.20
N PHE A 64 26.48 4.26 10.42
CA PHE A 64 26.16 3.03 9.67
C PHE A 64 26.87 2.89 8.32
N HIS A 65 27.49 3.96 7.82
CA HIS A 65 28.15 4.01 6.52
C HIS A 65 29.65 4.41 6.60
N GLY A 66 30.34 3.94 7.64
CA GLY A 66 31.79 4.05 7.74
C GLY A 66 32.31 5.49 7.86
N GLY A 67 31.56 6.35 8.55
CA GLY A 67 31.92 7.73 8.80
C GLY A 67 31.41 8.74 7.78
N LYS A 68 30.65 8.29 6.76
CA LYS A 68 30.17 9.13 5.67
C LYS A 68 28.63 9.16 5.62
N ALA A 69 28.05 10.29 5.98
CA ALA A 69 26.65 10.59 5.77
C ALA A 69 26.37 11.06 4.33
N ASP A 70 25.19 10.69 3.82
CA ASP A 70 24.64 11.10 2.53
C ASP A 70 23.45 12.04 2.72
N ALA A 71 23.50 13.22 2.10
CA ALA A 71 22.47 14.25 2.24
C ALA A 71 21.10 13.82 1.71
N LYS A 72 21.04 13.01 0.65
CA LYS A 72 19.76 12.54 0.09
C LYS A 72 19.08 11.54 1.02
N ALA A 73 19.85 10.61 1.60
CA ALA A 73 19.35 9.64 2.58
C ALA A 73 18.81 10.33 3.83
N VAL A 74 19.55 11.33 4.35
CA VAL A 74 19.14 12.11 5.52
C VAL A 74 17.88 12.92 5.24
N LEU A 75 17.82 13.62 4.09
CA LEU A 75 16.63 14.36 3.67
C LEU A 75 15.41 13.44 3.53
N GLY A 76 15.58 12.29 2.88
CA GLY A 76 14.53 11.29 2.72
C GLY A 76 13.98 10.80 4.07
N ARG A 77 14.87 10.55 5.04
CA ARG A 77 14.47 10.14 6.39
C ARG A 77 13.69 11.25 7.12
N MET A 78 14.12 12.50 7.01
CA MET A 78 13.41 13.64 7.61
C MET A 78 12.01 13.83 7.04
N LEU A 79 11.84 13.73 5.71
CA LEU A 79 10.54 13.86 5.06
C LEU A 79 9.59 12.69 5.34
N ALA A 80 10.14 11.52 5.68
CA ALA A 80 9.35 10.36 6.12
C ALA A 80 8.84 10.53 7.55
N GLU A 81 9.66 11.12 8.44
CA GLU A 81 9.32 11.41 9.83
C GLU A 81 8.27 12.54 9.93
N ASP A 82 8.44 13.60 9.15
CA ASP A 82 7.55 14.76 9.16
C ASP A 82 7.14 15.17 7.75
N ALA A 83 5.88 14.84 7.42
CA ALA A 83 5.26 15.15 6.15
C ALA A 83 5.11 16.66 5.87
N SER A 84 5.09 17.51 6.91
CA SER A 84 4.90 18.97 6.79
C SER A 84 6.12 19.66 6.18
N LEU A 85 7.30 19.03 6.26
CA LEU A 85 8.55 19.54 5.71
C LEU A 85 8.57 19.56 4.17
N ARG A 86 7.69 18.81 3.50
CA ARG A 86 7.60 18.79 2.03
C ARG A 86 7.31 20.17 1.42
N GLY A 87 6.56 21.02 2.13
CA GLY A 87 6.25 22.39 1.69
C GLY A 87 7.46 23.33 1.66
N ARG A 88 8.58 22.95 2.31
CA ARG A 88 9.84 23.73 2.36
C ARG A 88 11.05 22.87 2.05
N ALA A 89 10.89 21.88 1.17
CA ALA A 89 11.89 20.85 0.91
C ALA A 89 13.26 21.42 0.50
N GLN A 90 13.32 22.53 -0.25
CA GLN A 90 14.58 23.14 -0.66
C GLN A 90 15.34 23.75 0.52
N GLU A 91 14.64 24.50 1.40
CA GLU A 91 15.24 25.08 2.61
C GLU A 91 15.79 23.98 3.54
N VAL A 92 15.05 22.87 3.65
CA VAL A 92 15.46 21.70 4.44
C VAL A 92 16.66 21.00 3.78
N ALA A 93 16.69 20.86 2.45
CA ALA A 93 17.82 20.28 1.73
C ALA A 93 19.11 21.07 1.94
N ASP A 94 19.06 22.40 1.79
CA ASP A 94 20.24 23.28 1.99
C ASP A 94 20.77 23.19 3.43
N HIS A 95 19.89 22.97 4.40
CA HIS A 95 20.28 22.78 5.79
C HIS A 95 20.89 21.38 6.03
N VAL A 96 20.28 20.34 5.47
CA VAL A 96 20.79 18.96 5.53
C VAL A 96 22.18 18.85 4.92
N GLU A 97 22.44 19.49 3.78
CA GLU A 97 23.76 19.50 3.14
C GLU A 97 24.84 20.08 4.05
N ARG A 98 24.55 21.20 4.72
CA ARG A 98 25.47 21.82 5.70
C ARG A 98 25.75 20.88 6.86
N VAL A 99 24.71 20.30 7.45
CA VAL A 99 24.84 19.38 8.59
C VAL A 99 25.61 18.12 8.22
N VAL A 100 25.36 17.55 7.04
CA VAL A 100 26.08 16.37 6.55
C VAL A 100 27.56 16.68 6.30
N ALA A 101 27.87 17.85 5.74
CA ALA A 101 29.25 18.28 5.56
C ALA A 101 30.00 18.40 6.91
N ASP A 102 29.34 18.93 7.94
CA ASP A 102 29.91 19.04 9.28
C ASP A 102 30.11 17.68 9.95
N VAL A 103 29.11 16.79 9.87
CA VAL A 103 29.23 15.42 10.41
C VAL A 103 30.35 14.64 9.72
N ASN A 104 30.49 14.77 8.39
CA ASN A 104 31.53 14.08 7.63
C ASN A 104 32.96 14.57 7.92
N ARG A 105 33.12 15.71 8.61
CA ARG A 105 34.42 16.19 9.10
C ARG A 105 34.81 15.59 10.45
N LEU A 106 33.86 15.03 11.19
CA LEU A 106 34.11 14.43 12.50
C LEU A 106 34.73 13.04 12.34
N PRO A 107 35.69 12.65 13.21
CA PRO A 107 36.16 11.27 13.29
C PRO A 107 35.01 10.29 13.61
N PRO A 108 35.03 9.05 13.10
CA PRO A 108 33.97 8.06 13.36
C PRO A 108 33.65 7.83 14.85
N GLU A 109 34.68 7.88 15.71
CA GLU A 109 34.51 7.74 17.16
C GLU A 109 33.72 8.90 17.76
N VAL A 110 33.97 10.12 17.28
CA VAL A 110 33.26 11.33 17.72
C VAL A 110 31.82 11.29 17.21
N GLN A 111 31.59 10.87 15.97
CA GLN A 111 30.23 10.73 15.42
C GLN A 111 29.40 9.74 16.26
N ARG A 112 29.97 8.61 16.65
CA ARG A 112 29.31 7.61 17.50
C ARG A 112 29.04 8.15 18.91
N ALA A 113 30.02 8.83 19.52
CA ALA A 113 29.86 9.43 20.85
C ALA A 113 28.76 10.50 20.87
N GLU A 114 28.73 11.36 19.84
CA GLU A 114 27.70 12.39 19.71
C GLU A 114 26.31 11.79 19.43
N LEU A 115 26.22 10.76 18.59
CA LEU A 115 24.95 10.07 18.38
C LEU A 115 24.44 9.43 19.68
N SER A 116 25.34 8.83 20.47
CA SER A 116 25.01 8.28 21.78
C SER A 116 24.46 9.32 22.74
N ALA A 117 24.93 10.56 22.66
CA ALA A 117 24.50 11.63 23.54
C ALA A 117 23.15 12.24 23.11
N ILE A 118 22.89 12.31 21.80
CA ILE A 118 21.72 13.00 21.25
C ILE A 118 20.52 12.06 21.08
N ALA A 119 20.78 10.83 20.61
CA ALA A 119 19.75 9.87 20.25
C ALA A 119 20.32 8.44 20.40
N PRO A 120 20.53 7.95 21.63
CA PRO A 120 21.10 6.62 21.88
C PRO A 120 20.26 5.51 21.24
N GLU A 121 18.95 5.69 21.11
CA GLU A 121 18.03 4.76 20.42
C GLU A 121 18.33 4.58 18.93
N LEU A 122 19.06 5.52 18.31
CA LEU A 122 19.44 5.46 16.90
C LEU A 122 20.78 4.77 16.66
N LEU A 123 21.56 4.45 17.70
CA LEU A 123 22.83 3.70 17.60
C LEU A 123 22.61 2.24 17.25
N GLU A 124 21.53 1.67 17.77
CA GLU A 124 21.09 0.36 17.37
C GLU A 124 20.49 0.54 15.97
N LYS A 125 21.02 -0.20 14.98
CA LYS A 125 20.18 -0.49 13.82
C LYS A 125 18.93 -1.09 14.43
N THR A 126 17.76 -0.50 14.19
CA THR A 126 16.55 -1.30 14.20
C THR A 126 16.80 -2.35 13.13
N THR A 127 17.45 -3.45 13.50
CA THR A 127 17.35 -4.70 12.78
C THR A 127 15.87 -4.99 12.89
N THR A 128 15.11 -4.53 11.90
CA THR A 128 13.92 -5.24 11.49
C THR A 128 14.38 -6.69 11.47
N ILE A 129 13.89 -7.47 12.43
CA ILE A 129 14.34 -8.83 12.67
C ILE A 129 14.41 -9.49 11.30
N VAL A 130 15.62 -9.72 10.78
CA VAL A 130 15.83 -10.54 9.58
C VAL A 130 15.75 -11.98 10.06
N GLY A 131 14.60 -12.32 10.65
CA GLY A 131 14.13 -13.69 10.59
C GLY A 131 13.86 -14.03 9.13
N PRO A 132 13.70 -15.31 8.79
CA PRO A 132 13.11 -15.65 7.50
C PRO A 132 11.86 -14.78 7.32
N LYS A 133 11.78 -14.03 6.22
CA LYS A 133 10.56 -13.29 5.86
C LYS A 133 9.49 -14.34 5.55
N GLU A 134 8.85 -14.83 6.60
CA GLU A 134 7.75 -15.75 6.47
C GLU A 134 6.53 -14.99 5.97
N LEU A 135 5.76 -15.64 5.10
CA LEU A 135 4.49 -15.10 4.66
C LEU A 135 3.57 -14.94 5.87
N PRO A 136 2.85 -13.82 6.02
CA PRO A 136 1.90 -13.65 7.12
C PRO A 136 0.84 -14.76 7.10
N PRO A 137 0.27 -15.15 8.25
CA PRO A 137 -0.76 -16.17 8.26
C PRO A 137 -2.02 -15.69 7.53
N LEU A 138 -2.66 -16.60 6.78
CA LEU A 138 -3.97 -16.33 6.18
C LEU A 138 -5.05 -16.34 7.28
N PRO A 139 -6.00 -15.39 7.25
CA PRO A 139 -7.09 -15.35 8.23
C PRO A 139 -7.98 -16.60 8.09
N ASN A 140 -8.35 -17.20 9.22
CA ASN A 140 -9.20 -18.39 9.28
C ASN A 140 -8.68 -19.61 8.48
N ALA A 141 -7.39 -19.66 8.17
CA ALA A 141 -6.81 -20.78 7.45
C ALA A 141 -6.83 -22.04 8.32
N VAL A 142 -7.40 -23.10 7.77
CA VAL A 142 -7.33 -24.44 8.32
C VAL A 142 -6.41 -25.24 7.43
N ASP A 143 -5.34 -25.79 8.03
CA ASP A 143 -4.37 -26.63 7.35
C ASP A 143 -5.07 -27.80 6.62
N GLY A 144 -4.63 -28.09 5.40
CA GLY A 144 -5.27 -29.08 4.52
C GLY A 144 -6.57 -28.62 3.84
N LYS A 145 -7.15 -27.47 4.22
CA LYS A 145 -8.42 -26.96 3.66
C LYS A 145 -8.31 -25.68 2.84
N VAL A 146 -7.12 -25.07 2.81
CA VAL A 146 -6.90 -23.85 2.01
C VAL A 146 -6.97 -24.20 0.53
N VAL A 147 -7.72 -23.41 -0.24
CA VAL A 147 -7.78 -23.52 -1.71
C VAL A 147 -7.50 -22.14 -2.31
N LEU A 148 -6.43 -22.06 -3.10
CA LEU A 148 -6.05 -20.88 -3.86
C LEU A 148 -6.23 -21.15 -5.36
N ARG A 149 -6.24 -20.09 -6.16
CA ARG A 149 -6.22 -20.22 -7.62
C ARG A 149 -5.28 -19.23 -8.30
N LEU A 150 -4.79 -19.64 -9.45
CA LEU A 150 -4.18 -18.81 -10.48
C LEU A 150 -5.29 -18.52 -11.51
N ALA A 151 -5.49 -17.26 -11.88
CA ALA A 151 -6.54 -16.88 -12.81
C ALA A 151 -6.01 -16.07 -14.01
N PRO A 152 -5.19 -16.68 -14.89
CA PRO A 152 -4.66 -15.99 -16.06
C PRO A 152 -5.74 -15.81 -17.14
N TYR A 153 -5.70 -14.64 -17.79
CA TYR A 153 -6.34 -14.42 -19.08
C TYR A 153 -5.42 -14.92 -20.19
N PRO A 154 -5.86 -15.82 -21.10
CA PRO A 154 -4.99 -16.41 -22.12
C PRO A 154 -4.79 -15.46 -23.32
N SER A 155 -4.13 -14.32 -23.09
CA SER A 155 -3.77 -13.34 -24.12
C SER A 155 -2.31 -13.43 -24.59
N GLY A 156 -1.54 -14.39 -24.07
CA GLY A 156 -0.12 -14.56 -24.38
C GLY A 156 0.65 -15.20 -23.21
N PRO A 157 1.99 -15.23 -23.31
CA PRO A 157 2.84 -15.83 -22.28
C PRO A 157 2.82 -15.01 -20.98
N LEU A 158 3.14 -15.67 -19.86
CA LEU A 158 3.26 -14.99 -18.57
C LEU A 158 4.42 -14.00 -18.54
N HIS A 159 4.22 -12.89 -17.84
CA HIS A 159 5.27 -11.90 -17.57
C HIS A 159 5.52 -11.75 -16.06
N ILE A 160 6.55 -10.99 -15.69
CA ILE A 160 6.97 -10.80 -14.28
C ILE A 160 5.84 -10.32 -13.34
N GLY A 161 4.86 -9.58 -13.87
CA GLY A 161 3.67 -9.17 -13.11
C GLY A 161 2.82 -10.34 -12.62
N ASN A 162 2.73 -11.43 -13.39
CA ASN A 162 2.01 -12.65 -13.01
C ASN A 162 2.77 -13.42 -11.92
N ALA A 163 4.10 -13.48 -12.05
CA ALA A 163 4.97 -14.27 -11.18
C ALA A 163 4.73 -13.94 -9.69
N ARG A 164 4.57 -12.65 -9.35
CA ARG A 164 4.30 -12.24 -7.97
C ARG A 164 3.07 -12.93 -7.39
N ALA A 165 1.94 -12.88 -8.07
CA ALA A 165 0.70 -13.47 -7.57
C ALA A 165 0.78 -15.00 -7.55
N PHE A 166 1.41 -15.59 -8.58
CA PHE A 166 1.41 -17.03 -8.77
C PHE A 166 2.33 -17.75 -7.80
N VAL A 167 3.56 -17.27 -7.64
CA VAL A 167 4.52 -17.80 -6.67
C VAL A 167 4.00 -17.60 -5.24
N LEU A 168 3.34 -16.47 -4.95
CA LEU A 168 2.73 -16.27 -3.62
C LEU A 168 1.60 -17.26 -3.34
N ASN A 169 0.70 -17.49 -4.31
CA ASN A 169 -0.39 -18.43 -4.12
C ASN A 169 0.11 -19.87 -3.98
N ASP A 170 1.13 -20.25 -4.76
CA ASP A 170 1.83 -21.53 -4.62
C ASP A 170 2.48 -21.70 -3.24
N ALA A 171 3.22 -20.69 -2.78
CA ALA A 171 3.83 -20.71 -1.46
C ALA A 171 2.81 -20.82 -0.33
N TYR A 172 1.64 -20.16 -0.44
CA TYR A 172 0.56 -20.32 0.51
C TYR A 172 -0.10 -21.70 0.45
N ALA A 173 -0.31 -22.26 -0.74
CA ALA A 173 -0.86 -23.60 -0.88
C ALA A 173 0.06 -24.63 -0.21
N LYS A 174 1.38 -24.54 -0.46
CA LYS A 174 2.40 -25.39 0.17
C LYS A 174 2.45 -25.19 1.69
N LYS A 175 2.44 -23.94 2.16
CA LYS A 175 2.47 -23.60 3.61
C LYS A 175 1.32 -24.23 4.39
N TYR A 176 0.14 -24.33 3.78
CA TYR A 176 -1.08 -24.80 4.44
C TYR A 176 -1.55 -26.19 3.96
N HIS A 177 -0.66 -26.96 3.31
CA HIS A 177 -1.00 -28.26 2.70
C HIS A 177 -2.31 -28.22 1.89
N GLY A 178 -2.56 -27.07 1.26
CA GLY A 178 -3.79 -26.75 0.57
C GLY A 178 -3.73 -27.14 -0.90
N LYS A 179 -4.72 -26.65 -1.66
CA LYS A 179 -4.79 -26.81 -3.10
C LYS A 179 -4.53 -25.49 -3.82
N LEU A 180 -3.83 -25.56 -4.94
CA LEU A 180 -3.68 -24.53 -5.95
C LEU A 180 -4.33 -25.00 -7.25
N LEU A 181 -5.28 -24.21 -7.76
CA LEU A 181 -5.99 -24.47 -9.01
C LEU A 181 -5.49 -23.52 -10.10
N LEU A 182 -5.37 -23.99 -11.35
CA LEU A 182 -5.18 -23.13 -12.52
C LEU A 182 -6.54 -22.92 -13.20
N VAL A 183 -7.08 -21.71 -13.13
CA VAL A 183 -8.41 -21.37 -13.65
C VAL A 183 -8.27 -20.36 -14.79
N PHE A 184 -8.36 -20.81 -16.04
CA PHE A 184 -8.30 -19.88 -17.18
C PHE A 184 -9.55 -18.99 -17.20
N ASP A 185 -9.36 -17.66 -17.21
CA ASP A 185 -10.45 -16.69 -17.33
C ASP A 185 -10.77 -16.41 -18.80
N ASP A 186 -11.26 -17.42 -19.51
CA ASP A 186 -11.47 -17.42 -20.96
C ASP A 186 -12.87 -16.92 -21.37
N THR A 187 -13.50 -16.06 -20.55
CA THR A 187 -14.89 -15.60 -20.76
C THR A 187 -15.01 -14.20 -21.37
N ILE A 188 -13.90 -13.46 -21.48
CA ILE A 188 -13.91 -12.05 -21.92
C ILE A 188 -13.85 -11.90 -23.45
N GLY A 189 -13.50 -12.96 -24.19
CA GLY A 189 -13.14 -12.93 -25.61
C GLY A 189 -13.95 -11.92 -26.43
N SER A 190 -13.31 -10.80 -26.77
CA SER A 190 -13.86 -9.73 -27.60
C SER A 190 -12.90 -9.46 -28.76
N GLU A 191 -13.35 -8.75 -29.80
CA GLU A 191 -12.46 -8.39 -30.93
C GLU A 191 -11.19 -7.66 -30.45
N ASP A 192 -11.32 -6.77 -29.47
CA ASP A 192 -10.19 -6.03 -28.87
C ASP A 192 -9.33 -6.85 -27.89
N LYS A 193 -9.81 -8.01 -27.44
CA LYS A 193 -9.14 -8.88 -26.47
C LYS A 193 -9.34 -10.33 -26.90
N PRO A 194 -8.65 -10.77 -27.97
CA PRO A 194 -8.77 -12.14 -28.42
C PRO A 194 -8.15 -13.10 -27.39
N LEU A 195 -8.71 -14.31 -27.34
CA LEU A 195 -8.07 -15.44 -26.69
C LEU A 195 -7.06 -16.03 -27.67
N LEU A 196 -5.83 -16.28 -27.23
CA LEU A 196 -4.80 -16.91 -28.06
C LEU A 196 -4.74 -18.40 -27.68
N PRO A 197 -5.03 -19.33 -28.60
CA PRO A 197 -4.96 -20.77 -28.32
C PRO A 197 -3.59 -21.21 -27.79
N GLU A 198 -2.51 -20.63 -28.30
CA GLU A 198 -1.14 -20.94 -27.90
C GLU A 198 -0.83 -20.45 -26.47
N ALA A 199 -1.55 -19.43 -25.99
CA ALA A 199 -1.34 -18.88 -24.67
C ALA A 199 -1.71 -19.86 -23.55
N PHE A 200 -2.61 -20.82 -23.80
CA PHE A 200 -2.95 -21.84 -22.81
C PHE A 200 -1.74 -22.72 -22.47
N ASP A 201 -0.94 -23.09 -23.48
CA ASP A 201 0.26 -23.89 -23.29
C ASP A 201 1.42 -23.04 -22.77
N GLN A 202 1.62 -21.84 -23.33
CA GLN A 202 2.64 -20.90 -22.84
C GLN A 202 2.47 -20.53 -21.36
N VAL A 203 1.23 -20.41 -20.88
CA VAL A 203 0.94 -20.17 -19.47
C VAL A 203 1.39 -21.36 -18.62
N ARG A 204 1.11 -22.60 -19.05
CA ARG A 204 1.55 -23.82 -18.33
C ARG A 204 3.06 -23.92 -18.29
N GLU A 205 3.72 -23.72 -19.44
CA GLU A 205 5.19 -23.71 -19.55
C GLU A 205 5.82 -22.65 -18.64
N GLY A 206 5.23 -21.45 -18.59
CA GLY A 206 5.70 -20.38 -17.71
C GLY A 206 5.54 -20.69 -16.22
N LEU A 207 4.47 -21.40 -15.83
CA LEU A 207 4.27 -21.87 -14.45
C LEU A 207 5.26 -22.97 -14.08
N GLU A 208 5.47 -23.94 -14.98
CA GLU A 208 6.45 -25.01 -14.80
C GLU A 208 7.86 -24.44 -14.65
N TRP A 209 8.25 -23.51 -15.54
CA TRP A 209 9.53 -22.82 -15.46
C TRP A 209 9.71 -22.06 -14.13
N ALA A 210 8.63 -21.49 -13.60
CA ALA A 210 8.64 -20.80 -12.31
C ALA A 210 8.60 -21.76 -11.09
N GLY A 211 8.52 -23.07 -11.30
CA GLY A 211 8.41 -24.07 -10.22
C GLY A 211 7.06 -24.03 -9.48
N VAL A 212 6.01 -23.52 -10.12
CA VAL A 212 4.66 -23.45 -9.56
C VAL A 212 3.88 -24.71 -9.91
N GLU A 213 3.37 -25.38 -8.88
CA GLU A 213 2.64 -26.65 -9.05
C GLU A 213 1.16 -26.48 -8.69
N PHE A 214 0.27 -26.85 -9.60
CA PHE A 214 -1.18 -26.81 -9.41
C PHE A 214 -1.78 -28.21 -9.57
N GLN A 215 -2.89 -28.49 -8.90
CA GLN A 215 -3.48 -29.84 -8.87
C GLN A 215 -4.55 -30.06 -9.94
N GLU A 216 -5.18 -28.98 -10.41
CA GLU A 216 -6.29 -29.07 -11.35
C GLU A 216 -6.31 -27.86 -12.28
N VAL A 217 -6.71 -28.09 -13.53
CA VAL A 217 -6.95 -27.04 -14.53
C VAL A 217 -8.45 -26.94 -14.77
N LEU A 218 -8.98 -25.72 -14.69
CA LEU A 218 -10.36 -25.40 -14.93
C LEU A 218 -10.46 -24.29 -15.99
N TYR A 219 -11.49 -24.37 -16.83
CA TYR A 219 -11.84 -23.29 -17.75
C TYR A 219 -13.11 -22.63 -17.26
N LYS A 220 -13.13 -21.31 -17.25
CA LYS A 220 -14.30 -20.55 -16.76
C LYS A 220 -15.43 -20.62 -17.79
N SER A 221 -15.12 -20.75 -19.07
CA SER A 221 -16.06 -21.00 -20.16
C SER A 221 -16.89 -22.29 -19.97
N ASP A 222 -16.27 -23.38 -19.49
CA ASP A 222 -16.98 -24.64 -19.18
C ASP A 222 -18.06 -24.47 -18.10
N ARG A 223 -17.96 -23.41 -17.30
CA ARG A 223 -18.86 -23.13 -16.17
C ARG A 223 -19.95 -22.10 -16.52
N ILE A 224 -20.03 -21.66 -17.77
CA ILE A 224 -21.08 -20.73 -18.23
C ILE A 224 -22.50 -21.20 -17.89
N PRO A 225 -22.87 -22.49 -18.05
CA PRO A 225 -24.21 -22.96 -17.63
C PRO A 225 -24.49 -22.70 -16.14
N LEU A 226 -23.50 -22.89 -15.27
CA LEU A 226 -23.63 -22.61 -13.84
C LEU A 226 -23.77 -21.09 -13.59
N HIS A 227 -23.05 -20.25 -14.34
CA HIS A 227 -23.20 -18.80 -14.22
C HIS A 227 -24.62 -18.33 -14.60
N TYR A 228 -25.21 -18.92 -15.64
CA TYR A 228 -26.60 -18.64 -16.01
C TYR A 228 -27.60 -19.04 -14.93
N GLU A 229 -27.43 -20.23 -14.33
CA GLU A 229 -28.27 -20.67 -13.21
C GLU A 229 -28.23 -19.66 -12.04
N TRP A 230 -27.05 -19.14 -11.72
CA TRP A 230 -26.91 -18.10 -10.69
C TRP A 230 -27.52 -16.76 -11.11
N ALA A 231 -27.37 -16.37 -12.38
CA ALA A 231 -27.98 -15.15 -12.89
C ALA A 231 -29.52 -15.21 -12.80
N GLU A 232 -30.13 -16.34 -13.18
CA GLU A 232 -31.57 -16.56 -13.04
C GLU A 232 -32.03 -16.49 -11.58
N LYS A 233 -31.27 -17.09 -10.65
CA LYS A 233 -31.55 -16.97 -9.21
C LYS A 233 -31.55 -15.53 -8.74
N LEU A 234 -30.51 -14.76 -9.09
CA LEU A 234 -30.40 -13.34 -8.71
C LEU A 234 -31.54 -12.50 -9.27
N LEU A 235 -31.94 -12.76 -10.52
CA LEU A 235 -33.11 -12.12 -11.13
C LEU A 235 -34.40 -12.49 -10.39
N SER A 236 -34.57 -13.76 -10.03
CA SER A 236 -35.75 -14.25 -9.32
C SER A 236 -35.90 -13.69 -7.90
N THR A 237 -34.78 -13.37 -7.23
CA THR A 237 -34.77 -12.77 -5.88
C THR A 237 -34.80 -11.24 -5.90
N GLY A 238 -34.79 -10.61 -7.09
CA GLY A 238 -34.74 -9.16 -7.23
C GLY A 238 -33.39 -8.53 -6.88
N GLU A 239 -32.32 -9.34 -6.78
CA GLU A 239 -30.94 -8.90 -6.50
C GLU A 239 -30.20 -8.50 -7.78
N ALA A 240 -30.79 -8.77 -8.95
CA ALA A 240 -30.33 -8.33 -10.26
C ALA A 240 -31.51 -7.87 -11.13
N TYR A 241 -31.23 -7.09 -12.16
CA TYR A 241 -32.19 -6.68 -13.19
C TYR A 241 -31.51 -6.61 -14.56
N VAL A 242 -32.30 -6.67 -15.63
CA VAL A 242 -31.81 -6.47 -17.00
C VAL A 242 -31.90 -4.98 -17.32
N CYS A 243 -30.75 -4.36 -17.60
CA CYS A 243 -30.69 -2.96 -18.03
C CYS A 243 -30.82 -2.88 -19.55
N GLU A 244 -31.79 -2.11 -20.02
CA GLU A 244 -32.00 -1.84 -21.45
C GLU A 244 -31.41 -0.49 -21.90
N CYS A 245 -30.80 0.27 -20.99
CA CYS A 245 -30.14 1.53 -21.32
C CYS A 245 -28.92 1.27 -22.21
N ASP A 246 -28.63 2.19 -23.11
CA ASP A 246 -27.36 2.21 -23.81
C ASP A 246 -26.20 2.46 -22.83
N ALA A 247 -24.97 2.11 -23.24
CA ALA A 247 -23.80 2.20 -22.39
C ALA A 247 -23.45 3.63 -21.95
N GLU A 248 -23.79 4.66 -22.72
CA GLU A 248 -23.56 6.06 -22.31
C GLU A 248 -24.55 6.49 -21.25
N THR A 249 -25.83 6.11 -21.39
CA THR A 249 -26.87 6.39 -20.41
C THR A 249 -26.59 5.67 -19.09
N LEU A 250 -26.16 4.40 -19.12
CA LEU A 250 -25.81 3.64 -17.92
C LEU A 250 -24.61 4.22 -17.14
N ARG A 251 -23.69 4.90 -17.83
CA ARG A 251 -22.50 5.50 -17.22
C ARG A 251 -22.75 6.84 -16.53
N LYS A 252 -23.85 7.52 -16.85
CA LYS A 252 -24.21 8.84 -16.28
C LYS A 252 -24.86 8.68 -14.91
#